data_AF-Q2R4H2-F1
#
_entry.id   AF-Q2R4H2-F1
#
_cell.length_a   1.000
_cell.length_b   1.000
_cell.length_c   1.000
_cell.angle_alpha   90.00
_cell.angle_beta   90.00
_cell.angle_gamma   90.00
#
_symmetry.space_group_name_H-M   'P 1'
#
loop_
_entity.id
_entity.type
_entity.pdbx_description
1 polymer ?
#
loop_
_entity_poly.entity_id
_entity_poly.type
_entity_poly.pdbx_seq_one_letter_code
_entity_poly.pdbx_strand_id
1 'polypeptide(L)'
;MEEMRNFVALIEKWNDHSEIGFCSKNVEILFNALYQTNSRICAKAALVQNRIVMDHIAEHWRLMVRAMMTEAEWASSKHIPATMEEYMSAASHSLVGAIFQSAAYLLGSRLPEEVVGGEEGRSASRRVLLPSAAASPASVEAAKVEIGRAIRALRGELQRLVFGDGAGVVPRSCREMFWQTSNVASAFYRDGDGYSPKEMLSVANAVILDPL
;
A
#
# COMPACT_ATOMS: atom_id res chain seq x y z
N MET A 1 0.27 -14.85 16.71
CA MET A 1 -0.08 -13.70 17.58
C MET A 1 1.12 -13.12 18.32
N GLU A 2 1.90 -13.91 19.07
CA GLU A 2 3.09 -13.40 19.76
C GLU A 2 4.14 -12.81 18.79
N GLU A 3 4.54 -13.58 17.77
CA GLU A 3 5.49 -13.11 16.73
C GLU A 3 5.00 -11.84 16.01
N MET A 4 3.70 -11.76 15.72
CA MET A 4 3.09 -10.58 15.07
C MET A 4 3.17 -9.35 15.97
N ARG A 5 2.86 -9.49 17.27
CA ARG A 5 2.99 -8.39 18.25
C ARG A 5 4.42 -7.93 18.43
N ASN A 6 5.38 -8.85 18.48
CA ASN A 6 6.80 -8.50 18.55
C ASN A 6 7.25 -7.75 17.28
N PHE A 7 6.82 -8.21 16.10
CA PHE A 7 7.10 -7.54 14.84
C PHE A 7 6.51 -6.13 14.77
N VAL A 8 5.25 -5.94 15.20
CA VAL A 8 4.62 -4.61 15.29
C VAL A 8 5.42 -3.71 16.22
N ALA A 9 5.79 -4.17 17.42
CA ALA A 9 6.56 -3.38 18.38
C ALA A 9 7.93 -2.94 17.83
N LEU A 10 8.62 -3.81 17.10
CA LEU A 10 9.88 -3.49 16.43
C LEU A 10 9.72 -2.38 15.38
N ILE A 11 8.64 -2.41 14.60
CA ILE A 11 8.34 -1.41 13.58
C ILE A 11 7.89 -0.08 14.21
N GLU A 12 7.11 -0.13 15.29
CA GLU A 12 6.71 1.07 16.03
C GLU A 12 7.93 1.79 16.62
N LYS A 13 8.84 1.04 17.26
CA LYS A 13 10.13 1.54 17.72
C LYS A 13 11.22 1.47 16.65
N TRP A 14 10.93 1.83 15.40
CA TRP A 14 11.88 1.70 14.28
C TRP A 14 13.32 2.14 14.58
N ASN A 15 13.52 3.28 15.23
CA ASN A 15 14.86 3.80 15.57
C ASN A 15 15.46 3.15 16.83
N ASP A 16 14.61 2.73 17.76
CA ASP A 16 14.98 2.17 19.07
C ASP A 16 14.65 0.66 19.14
N HIS A 17 14.63 -0.02 17.99
CA HIS A 17 14.15 -1.39 17.88
C HIS A 17 15.02 -2.38 18.66
N SER A 18 16.29 -2.01 18.92
CA SER A 18 17.21 -2.75 19.78
C SER A 18 16.70 -2.91 21.22
N GLU A 19 15.78 -2.06 21.69
CA GLU A 19 15.18 -2.17 23.02
C GLU A 19 14.11 -3.27 23.13
N ILE A 20 13.54 -3.71 22.00
CA ILE A 20 12.40 -4.64 21.99
C ILE A 20 12.86 -6.10 22.08
N GLY A 21 13.98 -6.43 21.43
CA GLY A 21 14.44 -7.81 21.25
C GLY A 21 13.56 -8.62 20.27
N PHE A 22 14.08 -9.75 19.81
CA PHE A 22 13.36 -10.65 18.89
C PHE A 22 12.81 -11.84 19.66
N CYS A 23 11.52 -12.13 19.52
CA CYS A 23 10.90 -13.30 20.17
C CYS A 23 11.18 -14.61 19.42
N SER A 24 11.59 -14.54 18.16
CA SER A 24 11.96 -15.71 17.35
C SER A 24 12.94 -15.36 16.24
N LYS A 25 13.59 -16.40 15.69
CA LYS A 25 14.50 -16.23 14.55
C LYS A 25 13.78 -15.77 13.28
N ASN A 26 12.52 -16.16 13.11
CA ASN A 26 11.72 -15.73 11.96
C ASN A 26 11.45 -14.22 12.02
N VAL A 27 11.08 -13.69 13.19
CA VAL A 27 10.87 -12.25 13.37
C VAL A 27 12.17 -11.47 13.16
N GLU A 28 13.30 -11.97 13.69
CA GLU A 28 14.61 -11.37 13.47
C GLU A 28 14.96 -11.27 11.98
N ILE A 29 14.79 -12.35 11.22
CA ILE A 29 15.09 -12.38 9.79
C ILE A 29 14.18 -11.39 9.04
N LEU A 30 12.87 -11.45 9.27
CA LEU A 30 11.89 -10.60 8.59
C LEU A 30 12.13 -9.12 8.88
N PHE A 31 12.31 -8.77 10.15
CA PHE A 31 12.55 -7.38 10.55
C PHE A 31 13.85 -6.85 9.97
N ASN A 32 14.96 -7.60 10.07
CA ASN A 32 16.24 -7.14 9.55
C ASN A 32 16.21 -6.98 8.02
N ALA A 33 15.59 -7.90 7.30
CA ALA A 33 15.43 -7.79 5.85
C ALA A 33 14.65 -6.52 5.46
N LEU A 34 13.54 -6.25 6.16
CA LEU A 34 12.71 -5.07 5.95
C LEU A 34 13.48 -3.78 6.30
N TYR A 35 14.08 -3.71 7.49
CA TYR A 35 14.79 -2.56 8.00
C TYR A 35 15.97 -2.18 7.11
N GLN A 36 16.80 -3.15 6.74
CA GLN A 36 17.97 -2.92 5.88
C GLN A 36 17.57 -2.50 4.46
N THR A 37 16.52 -3.12 3.89
CA THR A 37 16.02 -2.77 2.56
C THR A 37 15.52 -1.33 2.54
N ASN A 38 14.69 -0.95 3.52
CA ASN A 38 14.19 0.42 3.62
C ASN A 38 15.31 1.41 3.92
N SER A 39 16.29 1.06 4.76
CA SER A 39 17.45 1.91 5.02
C SER A 39 18.23 2.21 3.74
N ARG A 40 18.42 1.21 2.87
CA ARG A 40 19.06 1.38 1.55
C ARG A 40 18.22 2.24 0.61
N ILE A 41 16.89 2.06 0.60
CA ILE A 41 15.98 2.90 -0.19
C ILE A 41 16.06 4.35 0.28
N CYS A 42 15.94 4.59 1.59
CA CYS A 42 16.04 5.91 2.21
C CYS A 42 17.36 6.60 1.89
N ALA A 43 18.48 5.89 1.92
CA ALA A 43 19.78 6.45 1.56
C ALA A 43 19.82 6.95 0.11
N LYS A 44 19.27 6.18 -0.84
CA LYS A 44 19.15 6.60 -2.24
C LYS A 44 18.15 7.75 -2.41
N ALA A 45 17.00 7.65 -1.76
CA ALA A 45 15.97 8.68 -1.77
C ALA A 45 16.49 10.02 -1.22
N ALA A 46 17.34 9.99 -0.18
CA ALA A 46 17.91 11.21 0.37
C ALA A 46 18.77 11.97 -0.64
N LEU A 47 19.49 11.26 -1.52
CA LEU A 47 20.26 11.87 -2.61
C LEU A 47 19.36 12.52 -3.67
N VAL A 48 18.22 11.88 -3.98
CA VAL A 48 17.26 12.38 -4.96
C VAL A 48 16.44 13.56 -4.42
N GLN A 49 16.02 13.46 -3.16
CA GLN A 49 15.07 14.40 -2.53
C GLN A 49 15.78 15.55 -1.81
N ASN A 50 17.10 15.44 -1.61
CA ASN A 50 17.91 16.35 -0.81
C ASN A 50 17.35 16.57 0.62
N ARG A 51 16.82 15.50 1.22
CA ARG A 51 16.31 15.47 2.60
C ARG A 51 16.23 14.05 3.12
N ILE A 52 16.25 13.88 4.43
CA ILE A 52 16.03 12.57 5.06
C ILE A 52 14.54 12.22 4.96
N VAL A 53 14.24 11.01 4.47
CA VAL A 53 12.85 10.53 4.27
C VAL A 53 12.51 9.33 5.17
N MET A 54 13.42 8.95 6.07
CA MET A 54 13.27 7.75 6.92
C MET A 54 12.00 7.81 7.76
N ASP A 55 11.70 8.94 8.39
CA ASP A 55 10.53 9.08 9.27
C ASP A 55 9.23 8.85 8.51
N HIS A 56 9.15 9.34 7.27
CA HIS A 56 8.00 9.11 6.41
C HIS A 56 7.89 7.63 6.02
N ILE A 57 8.98 6.97 5.65
CA ILE A 57 8.94 5.53 5.30
C ILE A 57 8.56 4.69 6.52
N ALA A 58 9.18 4.94 7.68
CA ALA A 58 8.88 4.24 8.92
C ALA A 58 7.39 4.40 9.31
N GLU A 59 6.83 5.61 9.17
CA GLU A 59 5.42 5.84 9.47
C GLU A 59 4.47 5.03 8.58
N HIS A 60 4.76 4.91 7.29
CA HIS A 60 3.94 4.08 6.41
C HIS A 60 4.01 2.59 6.77
N TRP A 61 5.19 2.09 7.15
CA TRP A 61 5.32 0.73 7.68
C TRP A 61 4.52 0.55 8.98
N ARG A 62 4.53 1.53 9.90
CA ARG A 62 3.73 1.51 11.14
C ARG A 62 2.24 1.40 10.86
N LEU A 63 1.72 2.26 9.96
CA LEU A 63 0.30 2.24 9.59
C LEU A 63 -0.11 0.89 8.99
N MET A 64 0.73 0.34 8.13
CA MET A 64 0.50 -0.97 7.50
C MET A 64 0.50 -2.13 8.51
N VAL A 65 1.51 -2.23 9.38
CA VAL A 65 1.55 -3.33 10.35
C VAL A 65 0.44 -3.25 11.39
N ARG A 66 -0.01 -2.04 11.74
CA ARG A 66 -1.20 -1.84 12.59
C ARG A 66 -2.46 -2.37 11.93
N ALA A 67 -2.70 -2.02 10.66
CA ALA A 67 -3.82 -2.54 9.90
C ALA A 67 -3.83 -4.07 9.85
N MET A 68 -2.67 -4.69 9.52
CA MET A 68 -2.53 -6.14 9.49
C MET A 68 -2.75 -6.78 10.87
N MET A 69 -2.29 -6.12 11.95
CA MET A 69 -2.51 -6.60 13.31
C MET A 69 -3.99 -6.58 13.69
N THR A 70 -4.72 -5.50 13.34
CA THR A 70 -6.17 -5.41 13.54
C THR A 70 -6.90 -6.54 12.81
N GLU A 71 -6.57 -6.80 11.55
CA GLU A 71 -7.17 -7.92 10.80
C GLU A 71 -6.84 -9.29 11.42
N ALA A 72 -5.61 -9.48 11.91
CA ALA A 72 -5.21 -10.71 12.60
C ALA A 72 -5.97 -10.91 13.92
N GLU A 73 -6.23 -9.84 14.67
CA GLU A 73 -7.04 -9.88 15.89
C GLU A 73 -8.50 -10.20 15.60
N TRP A 74 -9.07 -9.59 14.55
CA TRP A 74 -10.41 -9.92 14.08
C TRP A 74 -10.52 -11.38 13.66
N ALA A 75 -9.58 -11.89 12.86
CA ALA A 75 -9.55 -13.29 12.47
C ALA A 75 -9.45 -14.23 13.69
N SER A 76 -8.59 -13.90 14.66
CA SER A 76 -8.42 -14.69 15.88
C SER A 76 -9.67 -14.69 16.78
N SER A 77 -10.40 -13.58 16.83
CA SER A 77 -11.62 -13.42 17.62
C SER A 77 -12.88 -13.83 16.85
N LYS A 78 -12.75 -14.17 15.56
CA LYS A 78 -13.86 -14.38 14.62
C LYS A 78 -14.78 -13.15 14.52
N HIS A 79 -14.23 -11.97 14.75
CA HIS A 79 -14.92 -10.72 14.55
C HIS A 79 -15.16 -10.51 13.05
N ILE A 80 -16.40 -10.19 12.70
CA ILE A 80 -16.79 -9.83 11.34
C ILE A 80 -17.25 -8.38 11.43
N PRO A 81 -16.56 -7.43 10.75
CA PRO A 81 -16.97 -6.04 10.73
C PRO A 81 -18.44 -5.91 10.32
N ALA A 82 -19.20 -5.13 11.07
CA ALA A 82 -20.63 -4.97 10.85
C ALA A 82 -20.93 -4.11 9.61
N THR A 83 -19.98 -3.26 9.22
CA THR A 83 -20.09 -2.38 8.06
C THR A 83 -18.83 -2.41 7.21
N MET A 84 -18.97 -2.04 5.94
CA MET A 84 -17.83 -1.81 5.07
C MET A 84 -16.93 -0.68 5.62
N GLU A 85 -17.51 0.35 6.23
CA GLU A 85 -16.75 1.46 6.81
C GLU A 85 -15.84 1.00 7.94
N GLU A 86 -16.31 0.11 8.82
CA GLU A 86 -15.50 -0.50 9.87
C GLU A 86 -14.34 -1.28 9.26
N TYR A 87 -14.60 -2.14 8.28
CA TYR A 87 -13.55 -2.89 7.58
C TYR A 87 -12.52 -1.96 6.93
N MET A 88 -12.99 -0.96 6.16
CA MET A 88 -12.12 -0.03 5.45
C MET A 88 -11.34 0.89 6.40
N SER A 89 -11.80 1.14 7.62
CA SER A 89 -11.02 1.87 8.62
C SER A 89 -9.71 1.16 8.97
N ALA A 90 -9.72 -0.18 9.03
CA ALA A 90 -8.54 -1.00 9.23
C ALA A 90 -7.79 -1.23 7.90
N ALA A 91 -8.51 -1.62 6.83
CA ALA A 91 -7.94 -2.00 5.54
C ALA A 91 -7.43 -0.81 4.69
N SER A 92 -7.65 0.43 5.13
CA SER A 92 -7.25 1.64 4.40
C SER A 92 -5.75 1.76 4.12
N HIS A 93 -4.91 1.05 4.89
CA HIS A 93 -3.47 1.04 4.70
C HIS A 93 -3.05 -0.28 4.05
N SER A 94 -2.86 -0.25 2.72
CA SER A 94 -2.44 -1.42 1.97
C SER A 94 -0.92 -1.61 1.96
N LEU A 95 -0.47 -2.87 1.92
CA LEU A 95 0.93 -3.25 1.66
C LEU A 95 1.48 -2.61 0.38
N VAL A 96 0.62 -2.55 -0.64
CA VAL A 96 0.84 -1.85 -1.91
C VAL A 96 1.27 -0.40 -1.63
N GLY A 97 0.49 0.35 -0.84
CA GLY A 97 0.78 1.74 -0.48
C GLY A 97 2.21 1.97 0.07
N ALA A 98 2.66 1.14 1.01
CA ALA A 98 3.99 1.26 1.62
C ALA A 98 5.14 1.05 0.61
N ILE A 99 4.96 0.11 -0.33
CA ILE A 99 5.94 -0.17 -1.39
C ILE A 99 6.00 1.00 -2.38
N PHE A 100 4.86 1.54 -2.80
CA PHE A 100 4.82 2.63 -3.78
C PHE A 100 5.36 3.94 -3.24
N GLN A 101 5.06 4.28 -1.98
CA GLN A 101 5.55 5.51 -1.39
C GLN A 101 7.07 5.50 -1.26
N SER A 102 7.66 4.34 -0.97
CA SER A 102 9.12 4.15 -0.98
C SER A 102 9.72 4.38 -2.37
N ALA A 103 9.06 3.87 -3.42
CA ALA A 103 9.50 4.06 -4.80
C ALA A 103 9.30 5.49 -5.31
N ALA A 104 8.25 6.20 -4.87
CA ALA A 104 7.93 7.55 -5.31
C ALA A 104 9.06 8.54 -5.03
N TYR A 105 9.78 8.38 -3.92
CA TYR A 105 10.95 9.19 -3.60
C TYR A 105 12.14 9.01 -4.55
N LEU A 106 12.15 7.97 -5.38
CA LEU A 106 13.22 7.67 -6.32
C LEU A 106 12.95 8.20 -7.75
N LEU A 107 11.79 8.83 -7.99
CA LEU A 107 11.35 9.30 -9.32
C LEU A 107 12.05 10.58 -9.83
N GLY A 108 13.14 11.01 -9.22
CA GLY A 108 13.93 12.18 -9.63
C GLY A 108 13.32 13.53 -9.25
N SER A 109 11.99 13.66 -9.27
CA SER A 109 11.29 14.88 -8.86
C SER A 109 11.24 15.00 -7.33
N ARG A 110 11.55 16.18 -6.81
CA ARG A 110 11.40 16.45 -5.38
C ARG A 110 9.92 16.43 -5.00
N LEU A 111 9.57 15.60 -4.02
CA LEU A 111 8.23 15.52 -3.46
C LEU A 111 8.04 16.61 -2.39
N PRO A 112 7.05 17.51 -2.53
CA PRO A 112 6.71 18.49 -1.50
C PRO A 112 6.30 17.83 -0.19
N GLU A 113 6.58 18.45 0.94
CA GLU A 113 6.21 17.92 2.26
C GLU A 113 4.70 17.82 2.44
N GLU A 114 3.95 18.75 1.84
CA GLU A 114 2.50 18.81 1.87
C GLU A 114 1.87 17.63 1.12
N VAL A 115 2.53 17.12 0.08
CA VAL A 115 2.07 15.94 -0.67
C VAL A 115 2.25 14.66 0.14
N VAL A 116 3.34 14.58 0.89
CA VAL A 116 3.75 13.38 1.62
C VAL A 116 3.09 13.33 3.01
N GLY A 117 2.97 14.48 3.68
CA GLY A 117 2.47 14.62 5.04
C GLY A 117 1.08 15.25 5.13
N GLY A 118 0.50 15.72 4.03
CA GLY A 118 -0.79 16.41 4.02
C GLY A 118 -1.99 15.48 3.90
N GLU A 119 -3.17 16.05 4.19
CA GLU A 119 -4.45 15.38 4.02
C GLU A 119 -4.67 14.92 2.59
N GLU A 120 -4.13 15.56 1.54
CA GLU A 120 -4.37 15.17 0.15
C GLU A 120 -3.75 13.82 -0.24
N GLY A 121 -2.52 13.50 0.22
CA GLY A 121 -1.89 12.20 -0.03
C GLY A 121 -2.59 11.06 0.72
N ARG A 122 -3.01 11.33 1.96
CA ARG A 122 -3.82 10.40 2.78
C ARG A 122 -5.25 10.28 2.25
N SER A 123 -5.85 11.37 1.76
CA SER A 123 -7.22 11.48 1.24
C SER A 123 -7.35 10.85 -0.13
N ALA A 124 -6.36 10.96 -1.03
CA ALA A 124 -6.37 10.21 -2.28
C ALA A 124 -6.35 8.70 -2.02
N SER A 125 -5.54 8.25 -1.06
CA SER A 125 -5.49 6.85 -0.63
C SER A 125 -6.79 6.41 0.06
N ARG A 126 -7.37 7.26 0.92
CA ARG A 126 -8.58 6.98 1.71
C ARG A 126 -9.89 7.08 0.91
N ARG A 127 -10.00 8.03 -0.03
CA ARG A 127 -11.17 8.22 -0.91
C ARG A 127 -11.28 7.13 -1.98
N VAL A 128 -10.16 6.54 -2.40
CA VAL A 128 -10.11 5.36 -3.27
C VAL A 128 -10.58 4.08 -2.56
N LEU A 129 -10.87 4.13 -1.26
CA LEU A 129 -11.10 2.94 -0.45
C LEU A 129 -12.44 2.94 0.28
N LEU A 130 -13.33 3.91 0.08
CA LEU A 130 -14.67 3.90 0.69
C LEU A 130 -15.74 3.72 -0.37
N PRO A 131 -16.24 2.49 -0.58
CA PRO A 131 -17.55 2.31 -1.20
C PRO A 131 -18.59 3.07 -0.36
N SER A 132 -19.54 3.73 -1.04
CA SER A 132 -20.72 4.30 -0.40
C SER A 132 -21.36 3.23 0.50
N ALA A 133 -21.74 3.61 1.73
CA ALA A 133 -22.39 2.76 2.71
C ALA A 133 -23.72 2.21 2.16
N ALA A 134 -23.66 1.11 1.43
CA ALA A 134 -24.82 0.32 1.05
C ALA A 134 -25.07 -0.79 2.08
N ALA A 135 -26.32 -1.22 2.14
CA ALA A 135 -26.74 -2.36 2.94
C ALA A 135 -25.91 -3.62 2.60
N SER A 136 -25.77 -4.53 3.57
CA SER A 136 -25.06 -5.80 3.35
C SER A 136 -25.57 -6.50 2.08
N PRO A 137 -24.69 -6.82 1.11
CA PRO A 137 -25.10 -7.34 -0.18
C PRO A 137 -25.80 -8.69 -0.02
N ALA A 138 -26.86 -8.92 -0.80
CA ALA A 138 -27.67 -10.13 -0.72
C ALA A 138 -26.92 -11.43 -1.10
N SER A 139 -25.78 -11.31 -1.80
CA SER A 139 -24.92 -12.42 -2.20
C SER A 139 -23.49 -11.95 -2.49
N VAL A 140 -22.56 -12.91 -2.59
CA VAL A 140 -21.16 -12.66 -3.00
C VAL A 140 -21.12 -12.03 -4.40
N GLU A 141 -21.98 -12.46 -5.31
CA GLU A 141 -22.05 -11.97 -6.68
C GLU A 141 -22.56 -10.54 -6.72
N ALA A 142 -23.54 -10.19 -5.89
CA ALA A 142 -23.99 -8.80 -5.73
C ALA A 142 -22.86 -7.92 -5.16
N ALA A 143 -22.12 -8.41 -4.17
CA ALA A 143 -20.96 -7.73 -3.59
C ALA A 143 -19.87 -7.47 -4.66
N LYS A 144 -19.53 -8.49 -5.47
CA LYS A 144 -18.57 -8.35 -6.58
C LYS A 144 -19.00 -7.29 -7.58
N VAL A 145 -20.29 -7.23 -7.93
CA VAL A 145 -20.83 -6.22 -8.85
C VAL A 145 -20.72 -4.82 -8.26
N GLU A 146 -21.06 -4.66 -6.98
CA GLU A 146 -21.00 -3.38 -6.27
C GLU A 146 -19.57 -2.87 -6.13
N ILE A 147 -18.66 -3.70 -5.59
CA ILE A 147 -17.24 -3.38 -5.47
C ILE A 147 -16.65 -3.09 -6.86
N GLY A 148 -17.02 -3.85 -7.88
CA GLY A 148 -16.60 -3.60 -9.25
C GLY A 148 -17.06 -2.24 -9.79
N ARG A 149 -18.27 -1.79 -9.45
CA ARG A 149 -18.75 -0.43 -9.80
C ARG A 149 -17.95 0.64 -9.06
N ALA A 150 -17.71 0.46 -7.76
CA ALA A 150 -16.89 1.39 -6.98
C ALA A 150 -15.48 1.50 -7.56
N ILE A 151 -14.80 0.39 -7.85
CA ILE A 151 -13.46 0.37 -8.48
C ILE A 151 -13.46 1.12 -9.81
N ARG A 152 -14.48 0.91 -10.67
CA ARG A 152 -14.58 1.63 -11.95
C ARG A 152 -14.77 3.13 -11.77
N ALA A 153 -15.61 3.55 -10.83
CA ALA A 153 -15.82 4.97 -10.52
C ALA A 153 -14.52 5.63 -10.01
N LEU A 154 -13.85 4.97 -9.05
CA LEU A 154 -12.59 5.43 -8.48
C LEU A 154 -11.46 5.49 -9.50
N ARG A 155 -11.37 4.51 -10.42
CA ARG A 155 -10.42 4.57 -11.53
C ARG A 155 -10.69 5.77 -12.44
N GLY A 156 -11.95 6.10 -12.70
CA GLY A 156 -12.32 7.28 -13.48
C GLY A 156 -11.92 8.59 -12.79
N GLU A 157 -12.12 8.69 -11.47
CA GLU A 157 -11.64 9.83 -10.68
C GLU A 157 -10.11 9.93 -10.68
N LEU A 158 -9.42 8.81 -10.47
CA LEU A 158 -7.97 8.75 -10.51
C LEU A 158 -7.43 9.18 -11.87
N GLN A 159 -8.04 8.71 -12.96
CA GLN A 159 -7.64 9.10 -14.31
C GLN A 159 -7.75 10.63 -14.51
N ARG A 160 -8.83 11.25 -14.04
CA ARG A 160 -8.97 12.71 -14.07
C ARG A 160 -7.91 13.42 -13.22
N LEU A 161 -7.57 12.87 -12.05
CA LEU A 161 -6.52 13.42 -11.19
C LEU A 161 -5.13 13.33 -11.83
N VAL A 162 -4.84 12.22 -12.52
CA VAL A 162 -3.54 11.95 -13.14
C VAL A 162 -3.32 12.83 -14.37
N PHE A 163 -4.34 12.92 -15.24
CA PHE A 163 -4.25 13.55 -16.57
C PHE A 163 -4.95 14.91 -16.69
N GLY A 164 -5.65 15.39 -15.66
CA GLY A 164 -6.32 16.69 -15.69
C GLY A 164 -5.39 17.86 -15.38
N ASP A 165 -5.77 19.06 -15.85
CA ASP A 165 -4.98 20.29 -15.72
C ASP A 165 -4.93 20.85 -14.28
N GLY A 166 -5.77 20.32 -13.37
CA GLY A 166 -5.84 20.71 -11.96
C GLY A 166 -5.03 19.83 -11.00
N ALA A 167 -3.98 19.16 -11.49
CA ALA A 167 -3.30 18.04 -10.81
C ALA A 167 -2.53 18.37 -9.51
N GLY A 168 -2.76 19.54 -8.93
CA GLY A 168 -2.24 19.94 -7.63
C GLY A 168 -0.71 19.99 -7.58
N VAL A 169 -0.19 19.92 -6.35
CA VAL A 169 1.24 20.00 -6.02
C VAL A 169 2.01 18.69 -6.28
N VAL A 170 1.34 17.61 -6.69
CA VAL A 170 1.96 16.29 -6.89
C VAL A 170 2.70 16.22 -8.23
N PRO A 171 3.98 15.86 -8.30
CA PRO A 171 4.71 15.73 -9.56
C PRO A 171 4.07 14.71 -10.52
N ARG A 172 4.14 15.00 -11.83
CA ARG A 172 3.56 14.14 -12.88
C ARG A 172 4.06 12.70 -12.83
N SER A 173 5.37 12.51 -12.63
CA SER A 173 5.97 11.18 -12.51
C SER A 173 5.36 10.35 -11.37
N CYS A 174 5.05 10.99 -10.24
CA CYS A 174 4.41 10.33 -9.10
C CYS A 174 2.96 9.94 -9.42
N ARG A 175 2.21 10.81 -10.11
CA ARG A 175 0.84 10.50 -10.56
C ARG A 175 0.83 9.35 -11.57
N GLU A 176 1.76 9.37 -12.53
CA GLU A 176 1.91 8.30 -13.52
C GLU A 176 2.30 6.98 -12.86
N MET A 177 3.22 6.97 -11.89
CA MET A 177 3.55 5.78 -11.12
C MET A 177 2.30 5.21 -10.43
N PHE A 178 1.50 6.05 -9.77
CA PHE A 178 0.29 5.60 -9.09
C PHE A 178 -0.74 5.05 -10.09
N TRP A 179 -0.87 5.66 -11.28
CA TRP A 179 -1.69 5.13 -12.37
C TRP A 179 -1.22 3.75 -12.83
N GLN A 180 0.06 3.59 -13.12
CA GLN A 180 0.62 2.31 -13.56
C GLN A 180 0.46 1.23 -12.50
N THR A 181 0.62 1.58 -11.23
CA THR A 181 0.35 0.70 -10.09
C THR A 181 -1.08 0.18 -10.09
N SER A 182 -2.06 1.07 -10.25
CA SER A 182 -3.47 0.68 -10.34
C SER A 182 -3.72 -0.26 -11.52
N ASN A 183 -3.04 -0.04 -12.65
CA ASN A 183 -3.14 -0.91 -13.82
C ASN A 183 -2.55 -2.30 -13.56
N VAL A 184 -1.38 -2.38 -12.93
CA VAL A 184 -0.74 -3.65 -12.54
C VAL A 184 -1.68 -4.43 -11.61
N ALA A 185 -2.18 -3.81 -10.55
CA ALA A 185 -3.13 -4.46 -9.65
C ALA A 185 -4.39 -4.94 -10.40
N SER A 186 -4.92 -4.12 -11.31
CA SER A 186 -6.08 -4.52 -12.12
C SER A 186 -5.82 -5.66 -13.09
N ALA A 187 -4.58 -5.81 -13.57
CA ALA A 187 -4.19 -6.88 -14.46
C ALA A 187 -3.97 -8.17 -13.67
N PHE A 188 -3.25 -8.09 -12.54
CA PHE A 188 -2.99 -9.23 -11.65
C PHE A 188 -4.28 -9.86 -11.11
N TYR A 189 -5.21 -9.04 -10.59
CA TYR A 189 -6.41 -9.53 -9.92
C TYR A 189 -7.65 -9.62 -10.83
N ARG A 190 -7.46 -9.62 -12.15
CA ARG A 190 -8.60 -9.64 -13.10
C ARG A 190 -9.36 -10.95 -13.05
N ASP A 191 -8.62 -12.06 -13.16
CA ASP A 191 -9.17 -13.38 -13.43
C ASP A 191 -8.97 -14.34 -12.23
N GLY A 192 -8.30 -13.89 -11.18
CA GLY A 192 -8.02 -14.72 -10.00
C GLY A 192 -7.25 -14.01 -8.89
N ASP A 193 -6.50 -14.77 -8.12
CA ASP A 193 -5.75 -14.31 -6.96
C ASP A 193 -4.47 -13.54 -7.32
N GLY A 194 -4.11 -13.44 -8.60
CA GLY A 194 -2.89 -12.77 -9.09
C GLY A 194 -1.58 -13.46 -8.73
N TYR A 195 -1.60 -14.49 -7.88
CA TYR A 195 -0.43 -15.25 -7.45
C TYR A 195 -0.31 -16.62 -8.12
N SER A 196 -1.35 -17.01 -8.87
CA SER A 196 -1.36 -18.19 -9.73
C SER A 196 -0.34 -18.06 -10.88
N PRO A 197 0.72 -18.90 -10.94
CA PRO A 197 1.92 -18.61 -11.74
C PRO A 197 1.72 -18.58 -13.26
N LYS A 198 0.76 -19.34 -13.81
CA LYS A 198 0.80 -19.71 -15.23
C LYS A 198 0.54 -18.54 -16.19
N GLU A 199 -0.40 -17.66 -15.86
CA GLU A 199 -0.79 -16.57 -16.76
C GLU A 199 0.16 -15.38 -16.64
N MET A 200 0.49 -14.94 -15.42
CA MET A 200 1.41 -13.82 -15.23
C MET A 200 2.85 -14.13 -15.59
N LEU A 201 3.32 -15.38 -15.43
CA LEU A 201 4.67 -15.75 -15.85
C LEU A 201 4.84 -15.66 -17.37
N SER A 202 3.82 -16.08 -18.14
CA SER A 202 3.83 -15.97 -19.60
C SER A 202 3.91 -14.50 -20.03
N VAL A 203 3.08 -13.64 -19.44
CA VAL A 203 3.08 -12.20 -19.71
C VAL A 203 4.42 -11.56 -19.33
N ALA A 204 5.00 -11.92 -18.17
CA ALA A 204 6.29 -11.40 -17.72
C ALA A 204 7.43 -11.82 -18.66
N ASN A 205 7.44 -13.08 -19.10
CA ASN A 205 8.45 -13.58 -20.05
C ASN A 205 8.38 -12.82 -21.38
N ALA A 206 7.19 -12.56 -21.90
CA ALA A 206 7.02 -11.81 -23.14
C ALA A 206 7.53 -10.35 -23.07
N VAL A 207 7.60 -9.77 -21.87
CA VAL A 207 8.11 -8.41 -21.68
C VAL A 207 9.61 -8.38 -21.36
N ILE A 208 10.11 -9.38 -20.62
CA ILE A 208 11.48 -9.39 -20.09
C ILE A 208 12.45 -10.14 -21.02
N LEU A 209 11.99 -11.25 -21.60
CA LEU A 209 12.84 -12.20 -22.32
C LEU A 209 12.69 -12.10 -23.84
N ASP A 210 11.51 -11.74 -24.32
CA ASP A 210 11.25 -11.67 -25.76
C ASP A 210 11.66 -10.28 -26.31
N PRO A 211 12.60 -10.21 -27.26
CA PRO A 211 12.94 -8.96 -27.93
C PRO A 211 11.79 -8.49 -28.84
N LEU A 212 11.57 -7.17 -28.87
CA LEU A 212 10.55 -6.49 -29.70
C LEU A 212 10.81 -6.60 -31.20
#